data_AF-A0A800IRK8-F1
#
_entry.id   AF-A0A800IRK8-F1
#
_cell.length_a   1.000
_cell.length_b   1.000
_cell.length_c   1.000
_cell.angle_alpha   90.00
_cell.angle_beta   90.00
_cell.angle_gamma   90.00
#
_symmetry.space_group_name_H-M   'P 1'
#
loop_
_entity.id
_entity.type
_entity.pdbx_description
1 polymer ?
#
loop_
_entity_poly.entity_id
_entity_poly.type
_entity_poly.pdbx_seq_one_letter_code
_entity_poly.pdbx_strand_id
1 'polypeptide(L)' 'MDHCKLFLLVSFTIINIAIGSVPELSPNTFLFCLKPELDPLEISLNRGRLSVGLPELDDFFQSHEVVRIEPWIKSATE' A
#
# COMPACT_ATOMS: atom_id res chain seq x y z
N MET A 1 44.03 3.60 3.37
CA MET A 1 42.74 4.33 3.50
C MET A 1 41.62 3.66 2.66
N ASP A 2 41.91 2.55 1.99
CA ASP A 2 40.97 1.88 1.07
C ASP A 2 40.18 0.73 1.69
N HIS A 3 40.74 -0.01 2.66
CA HIS A 3 40.04 -1.12 3.32
C HIS A 3 38.84 -0.66 4.15
N CYS A 4 38.93 0.50 4.82
CA CYS A 4 37.80 1.07 5.55
C CYS A 4 36.66 1.50 4.60
N LYS A 5 37.00 2.08 3.43
CA LYS A 5 36.01 2.45 2.42
C LYS A 5 35.34 1.21 1.81
N LEU A 6 36.12 0.16 1.53
CA LEU A 6 35.60 -1.10 1.03
C LEU A 6 34.66 -1.77 2.03
N PHE A 7 35.03 -1.79 3.32
CA PHE A 7 34.19 -2.32 4.38
C PHE A 7 32.87 -1.56 4.51
N LEU A 8 32.92 -0.22 4.43
CA LEU A 8 31.72 0.62 4.47
C LEU A 8 30.80 0.33 3.28
N LEU A 9 31.33 0.23 2.06
CA LEU A 9 30.53 -0.10 0.87
C LEU A 9 29.87 -1.48 0.98
N VAL A 10 30.62 -2.49 1.41
CA VAL A 10 30.08 -3.85 1.60
C VAL A 10 28.98 -3.86 2.66
N SER A 11 29.19 -3.19 3.80
CA SER A 11 28.20 -3.11 4.87
C SER A 11 26.91 -2.41 4.42
N PHE A 12 27.02 -1.31 3.67
CA PHE A 12 25.86 -0.58 3.14
C PHE A 12 25.05 -1.44 2.16
N THR A 13 25.72 -2.23 1.32
CA THR A 13 25.06 -3.09 0.34
C THR A 13 24.26 -4.21 1.03
N ILE A 14 24.82 -4.82 2.08
CA ILE A 14 24.15 -5.88 2.86
C ILE A 14 22.93 -5.32 3.60
N ILE A 15 23.03 -4.12 4.17
CA ILE A 15 21.92 -3.46 4.87
C ILE A 15 20.75 -3.18 3.91
N ASN A 16 21.02 -2.68 2.70
CA ASN A 16 19.95 -2.41 1.73
C ASN A 16 19.23 -3.68 1.27
N ILE A 17 19.95 -4.80 1.12
CA ILE A 17 19.34 -6.09 0.76
C ILE A 17 18.47 -6.61 1.92
N ALA A 18 18.94 -6.46 3.17
CA ALA A 18 18.20 -6.91 4.35
C ALA A 18 16.95 -6.07 4.65
N ILE A 19 16.92 -4.80 4.26
CA ILE A 19 15.79 -3.88 4.47
C ILE A 19 14.79 -3.90 3.30
N GLY A 20 15.17 -4.45 2.15
CA GLY A 20 14.25 -4.67 1.03
C GLY A 20 13.16 -5.66 1.40
N SER A 21 12.06 -5.19 1.97
CA SER A 21 10.93 -6.03 2.31
C SER A 21 10.32 -6.58 1.02
N VAL A 22 10.28 -7.91 0.93
CA VAL A 22 9.46 -8.61 -0.06
C VAL A 22 8.01 -8.12 0.12
N PRO A 23 7.29 -7.75 -0.96
CA PRO A 23 5.89 -7.35 -0.84
C PRO A 23 5.09 -8.42 -0.11
N GLU A 24 4.39 -8.04 0.95
CA GLU A 24 3.51 -8.95 1.67
C GLU A 24 2.27 -9.22 0.81
N LEU A 25 2.28 -10.34 0.09
CA LEU A 25 1.16 -10.77 -0.73
C LEU A 25 0.10 -11.43 0.17
N SER A 26 -1.05 -10.80 0.26
CA SER A 26 -2.22 -11.33 0.97
C SER A 26 -3.25 -11.82 -0.06
N PRO A 27 -3.77 -13.06 0.07
CA PRO A 27 -4.81 -13.57 -0.81
C PRO A 27 -6.16 -12.85 -0.66
N ASN A 28 -6.34 -12.10 0.44
CA ASN A 28 -7.57 -11.36 0.76
C ASN A 28 -7.42 -9.86 0.48
N THR A 29 -6.39 -9.47 -0.27
CA THR A 29 -6.15 -8.09 -0.67
C THR A 29 -6.23 -8.01 -2.19
N PHE A 30 -6.98 -7.04 -2.70
CA PHE A 30 -7.04 -6.75 -4.13
C PHE A 30 -6.78 -5.27 -4.36
N LEU A 31 -6.20 -4.96 -5.52
CA LEU A 31 -6.06 -3.60 -6.01
C LEU A 31 -7.18 -3.31 -6.99
N PHE A 32 -7.77 -2.12 -6.90
CA PHE A 32 -8.67 -1.59 -7.91
C PHE A 32 -8.29 -0.14 -8.22
N CYS A 33 -8.53 0.26 -9.47
CA CYS A 33 -8.20 1.58 -9.96
C CYS A 33 -9.47 2.38 -10.20
N LEU A 34 -9.40 3.68 -9.92
CA LEU A 34 -10.39 4.63 -10.39
C LEU A 34 -10.04 5.03 -11.83
N LYS A 35 -11.06 5.40 -12.60
CA LYS A 35 -10.84 6.04 -13.88
C LYS A 35 -10.18 7.42 -13.66
N PRO A 36 -9.29 7.86 -14.56
CA PRO A 36 -8.53 9.10 -14.37
C PRO A 36 -9.40 10.36 -14.33
N GLU A 37 -10.65 10.30 -14.83
CA GLU A 37 -11.60 11.40 -14.79
C GLU A 37 -12.36 11.51 -13.46
N LEU A 38 -12.18 10.55 -12.55
CA LEU A 38 -12.83 10.55 -11.23
C LEU A 38 -11.89 11.14 -10.17
N ASP A 39 -12.47 11.91 -9.26
CA ASP A 39 -11.76 12.37 -8.08
C ASP A 39 -11.40 11.17 -7.17
N PRO A 40 -10.30 11.26 -6.41
CA PRO A 40 -9.95 10.23 -5.42
C PRO A 40 -11.07 10.02 -4.40
N LEU A 41 -11.29 8.77 -3.99
CA LEU A 41 -12.28 8.43 -2.96
C LEU A 41 -11.90 9.03 -1.60
N GLU A 42 -12.89 9.58 -0.89
CA GLU A 42 -12.73 10.03 0.50
C GLU A 42 -12.90 8.85 1.45
N ILE A 43 -11.80 8.20 1.81
CA ILE A 43 -11.82 7.07 2.73
C ILE A 43 -12.02 7.59 4.17
N SER A 44 -13.10 7.17 4.81
CA SER A 44 -13.39 7.45 6.21
C SER A 44 -13.64 6.17 6.99
N LEU A 45 -13.20 6.16 8.26
CA LEU A 45 -13.43 5.05 9.18
C LEU A 45 -14.19 5.57 10.41
N ASN A 46 -15.49 5.30 10.44
CA ASN A 46 -16.38 5.77 11.49
C ASN A 46 -16.84 4.61 12.37
N ARG A 47 -16.35 4.55 13.61
CA ARG A 47 -16.70 3.50 14.60
C ARG A 47 -16.51 2.08 14.05
N GLY A 48 -15.48 1.87 13.23
CA GLY A 48 -15.18 0.59 12.59
C GLY A 48 -15.97 0.30 11.30
N ARG A 49 -16.88 1.18 10.87
CA ARG A 49 -17.47 1.13 9.52
C ARG A 49 -16.62 1.95 8.55
N LEU A 50 -16.19 1.28 7.50
CA LEU A 50 -15.54 1.88 6.35
C LEU A 50 -16.59 2.57 5.46
N SER A 51 -16.28 3.76 4.96
CA SER A 51 -17.08 4.45 3.95
C SER A 51 -16.17 5.22 3.01
N VAL A 52 -16.53 5.26 1.74
CA VAL A 52 -15.85 6.02 0.69
C VAL A 52 -16.72 7.14 0.09
N GLY A 53 -17.87 7.42 0.71
CA GLY A 53 -18.82 8.44 0.26
C GLY A 53 -19.68 8.04 -0.94
N LEU A 54 -19.63 6.77 -1.36
CA LEU A 54 -20.42 6.23 -2.46
C LEU A 54 -21.26 5.03 -1.96
N PRO A 55 -22.60 5.15 -1.90
CA PRO A 55 -23.47 4.13 -1.31
C PRO A 55 -23.28 2.73 -1.91
N GLU A 56 -23.14 2.62 -3.23
CA GLU A 56 -22.99 1.34 -3.91
C GLU A 56 -21.68 0.64 -3.55
N LEU A 57 -20.59 1.40 -3.38
CA LEU A 57 -19.31 0.86 -2.93
C LEU A 57 -19.34 0.53 -1.44
N ASP A 58 -19.96 1.37 -0.62
CA ASP A 58 -20.11 1.13 0.82
C ASP A 58 -20.91 -0.16 1.08
N ASP A 59 -22.00 -0.37 0.34
CA ASP A 59 -22.80 -1.61 0.40
C ASP A 59 -22.00 -2.83 -0.06
N PHE A 60 -21.21 -2.69 -1.13
CA PHE A 60 -20.32 -3.75 -1.60
C PHE A 60 -19.26 -4.12 -0.54
N PHE A 61 -18.57 -3.12 0.01
CA PHE A 61 -17.54 -3.32 1.04
C PHE A 61 -18.13 -3.95 2.29
N GLN A 62 -19.32 -3.51 2.71
CA GLN A 62 -20.00 -4.08 3.87
C GLN A 62 -20.44 -5.53 3.64
N SER A 63 -20.98 -5.85 2.47
CA SER A 63 -21.41 -7.23 2.13
C SER A 63 -20.26 -8.22 1.94
N HIS A 64 -19.06 -7.72 1.63
CA HIS A 64 -17.84 -8.53 1.45
C HIS A 64 -16.89 -8.45 2.65
N GLU A 65 -17.35 -7.91 3.78
CA GLU A 65 -16.57 -7.81 5.04
C GLU A 65 -15.21 -7.11 4.85
N VAL A 66 -15.16 -6.10 3.98
CA VAL A 66 -13.95 -5.32 3.74
C VAL A 66 -13.64 -4.49 4.99
N VAL A 67 -12.57 -4.86 5.69
CA VAL A 67 -12.17 -4.24 6.95
C VAL A 67 -11.29 -2.99 6.77
N ARG A 68 -10.68 -2.82 5.60
CA ARG A 68 -9.68 -1.77 5.33
C ARG A 68 -9.58 -1.44 3.85
N ILE A 69 -9.54 -0.15 3.54
CA ILE A 69 -9.13 0.39 2.24
C ILE A 69 -8.02 1.41 2.50
N GLU A 70 -6.98 1.35 1.69
CA GLU A 70 -5.84 2.27 1.75
C GLU A 70 -5.61 2.84 0.34
N PRO A 71 -5.26 4.12 0.22
CA PRO A 71 -4.89 4.69 -1.08
C PRO A 71 -3.63 4.00 -1.59
N TRP A 72 -3.53 3.83 -2.92
CA TRP A 72 -2.34 3.25 -3.53
C TRP A 72 -1.10 4.11 -3.23
N ILE A 73 0.05 3.45 -3.07
CA ILE A 73 1.31 4.11 -2.71
C ILE A 73 1.68 5.09 -3.82
N LYS A 74 1.86 6.37 -3.45
CA LYS A 74 2.38 7.40 -4.37
C LYS A 74 3.76 6.94 -4.85
N SER A 75 3.91 6.75 -6.16
CA SER A 75 5.11 6.25 -6.88
C SER A 75 5.13 4.76 -7.20
N ALA A 76 4.10 3.99 -6.88
CA ALA A 76 3.91 2.67 -7.49
C ALA A 76 3.27 2.85 -8.87
N THR A 77 4.06 3.42 -9.79
CA THR A 77 3.83 3.30 -11.24
C THR A 77 4.32 1.92 -11.69
N GLU A 78 3.65 1.31 -12.66
CA GLU A 78 4.19 0.17 -13.39
C GLU A 78 5.59 0.48 -13.97
#